data_AF-E4PJY1-F1
#
_entry.id   AF-E4PJY1-F1
#
_cell.length_a   1.000
_cell.length_b   1.000
_cell.length_c   1.000
_cell.angle_alpha   90.00
_cell.angle_beta   90.00
_cell.angle_gamma   90.00
#
_symmetry.space_group_name_H-M   'P 1'
#
loop_
_entity.id
_entity.type
_entity.pdbx_description
1 polymer ?
#
loop_
_entity_poly.entity_id
_entity_poly.type
_entity_poly.pdbx_seq_one_letter_code
_entity_poly.pdbx_strand_id
1 'polypeptide(L)'
;MTLADLAERCDSHVGNLSRIERDQARPSLELLYRLAQALSLSLTDIFSVAEKKQLDSEQVALNATFISLLEQDRQLLLEFAQLLQRRASQPMGSVYVNRDPLPADSARSNATESDEEQPSG
;
A
#
# COMPACT_ATOMS: atom_id res chain seq x y z
N MET A 1 -2.73 -37.81 -1.05
CA MET A 1 -2.85 -37.63 -2.51
C MET A 1 -1.51 -37.97 -3.15
N THR A 2 -1.49 -38.83 -4.16
CA THR A 2 -0.25 -39.16 -4.89
C THR A 2 -0.01 -38.17 -6.03
N LEU A 3 1.21 -38.15 -6.58
CA LEU A 3 1.52 -37.34 -7.76
C LEU A 3 0.74 -37.79 -9.01
N ALA A 4 0.41 -39.09 -9.09
CA ALA A 4 -0.46 -39.64 -10.13
C ALA A 4 -1.89 -39.09 -10.01
N ASP A 5 -2.47 -39.13 -8.81
CA ASP A 5 -3.82 -38.59 -8.57
C ASP A 5 -3.87 -37.09 -8.87
N LEU A 6 -2.82 -36.35 -8.50
CA LEU A 6 -2.75 -34.90 -8.75
C LEU A 6 -2.63 -34.59 -10.24
N ALA A 7 -1.84 -35.37 -10.98
CA ALA A 7 -1.68 -35.22 -12.43
C ALA A 7 -3.00 -35.42 -13.16
N GLU A 8 -3.77 -36.45 -12.77
CA GLU A 8 -5.11 -36.70 -13.32
C GLU A 8 -6.07 -35.54 -13.02
N ARG A 9 -6.14 -35.09 -11.76
CA ARG A 9 -7.02 -33.98 -11.36
C ARG A 9 -6.67 -32.64 -12.00
N CYS A 10 -5.40 -32.44 -12.34
CA CYS A 10 -4.92 -31.23 -13.00
C CYS A 10 -4.82 -31.37 -14.51
N ASP A 11 -5.33 -32.47 -15.11
CA ASP A 11 -5.21 -32.76 -16.54
C ASP A 11 -3.79 -32.47 -17.07
N SER A 12 -2.84 -33.16 -16.44
CA SER A 12 -1.41 -33.10 -16.69
C SER A 12 -0.84 -34.52 -16.59
N HIS A 13 0.48 -34.66 -16.66
CA HIS A 13 1.15 -35.95 -16.54
C HIS A 13 2.16 -35.94 -15.40
N VAL A 14 2.35 -37.12 -14.78
CA VAL A 14 3.24 -37.31 -13.62
C VAL A 14 4.65 -36.79 -13.89
N GLY A 15 5.19 -37.03 -15.10
CA GLY A 15 6.51 -36.53 -15.48
C GLY A 15 6.60 -35.00 -15.51
N ASN A 16 5.54 -34.31 -15.94
CA ASN A 16 5.48 -32.85 -15.94
C ASN A 16 5.44 -32.31 -14.51
N LEU A 17 4.56 -32.84 -13.65
CA LEU A 17 4.47 -32.43 -12.25
C LEU A 17 5.76 -32.75 -11.48
N SER A 18 6.38 -33.92 -11.71
CA SER A 18 7.66 -34.28 -11.11
C SER A 18 8.78 -33.30 -11.48
N ARG A 19 8.80 -32.82 -12.73
CA ARG A 19 9.77 -31.80 -13.15
C ARG A 19 9.50 -30.46 -12.47
N ILE A 20 8.23 -30.10 -12.30
CA ILE A 20 7.84 -28.88 -11.58
C ILE A 20 8.27 -28.95 -10.11
N GLU A 21 8.02 -30.06 -9.42
CA GLU A 21 8.41 -30.27 -8.02
C GLU A 21 9.93 -30.22 -7.80
N ARG A 22 10.72 -30.58 -8.81
CA ARG A 22 12.19 -30.57 -8.78
C ARG A 22 12.80 -29.31 -9.39
N ASP A 23 12.00 -28.25 -9.57
CA ASP A 23 12.41 -26.96 -10.13
C ASP A 23 13.00 -27.02 -11.56
N GLN A 24 12.72 -28.09 -12.30
CA GLN A 24 13.18 -28.31 -13.69
C GLN A 24 12.18 -27.81 -14.75
N ALA A 25 11.01 -27.34 -14.31
CA ALA A 25 9.97 -26.78 -15.15
C ALA A 25 9.18 -25.73 -14.37
N ARG A 26 8.74 -24.68 -15.05
CA ARG A 26 7.76 -23.73 -14.50
C ARG A 26 6.36 -24.11 -15.01
N PRO A 27 5.33 -24.18 -14.16
CA PRO A 27 3.96 -24.39 -14.63
C PRO A 27 3.49 -23.17 -15.43
N SER A 28 2.57 -23.40 -16.38
CA SER A 28 1.78 -22.30 -16.95
C SER A 28 0.85 -21.72 -15.88
N LEU A 29 0.35 -20.50 -16.11
CA LEU A 29 -0.63 -19.89 -15.19
C LEU A 29 -1.89 -20.74 -15.06
N GLU A 30 -2.39 -21.29 -16.18
CA GLU A 30 -3.54 -22.20 -16.19
C GLU A 30 -3.30 -23.47 -15.37
N LEU A 31 -2.12 -24.09 -15.51
CA LEU A 31 -1.75 -25.25 -14.70
C LEU A 31 -1.65 -24.90 -13.21
N LEU A 32 -1.19 -23.69 -12.88
CA LEU A 32 -1.13 -23.20 -11.50
C LEU A 32 -2.53 -23.08 -10.88
N TYR A 33 -3.52 -22.59 -11.62
CA TYR A 33 -4.92 -22.55 -11.17
C TYR A 33 -5.48 -23.95 -10.92
N ARG A 34 -5.25 -24.90 -11.84
CA ARG A 34 -5.71 -26.29 -11.69
C ARG A 34 -5.06 -26.97 -10.48
N LEU A 35 -3.77 -26.72 -10.25
CA LEU A 35 -3.05 -27.21 -9.06
C LEU A 35 -3.64 -26.65 -7.76
N ALA A 36 -3.92 -25.34 -7.70
CA ALA A 36 -4.53 -24.71 -6.55
C ALA A 36 -5.90 -25.34 -6.22
N GLN A 37 -6.75 -25.49 -7.24
CA GLN A 37 -8.07 -26.09 -7.10
C GLN A 37 -7.98 -27.57 -6.64
N ALA A 38 -7.11 -28.36 -7.26
CA ALA A 38 -6.94 -29.78 -6.90
C ALA A 38 -6.43 -29.94 -5.45
N LEU A 39 -5.59 -29.02 -4.99
CA LEU A 39 -5.06 -28.99 -3.63
C LEU A 39 -5.98 -28.31 -2.62
N SER A 40 -7.13 -27.77 -3.05
CA SER A 40 -8.02 -26.96 -2.20
C SER A 40 -7.32 -25.75 -1.56
N LEU A 41 -6.39 -25.15 -2.30
CA LEU A 41 -5.69 -23.92 -1.93
C LEU A 41 -6.24 -22.75 -2.74
N SER A 42 -6.21 -21.55 -2.16
CA SER A 42 -6.38 -20.33 -2.94
C SER A 42 -5.08 -20.00 -3.68
N LEU A 43 -5.18 -19.32 -4.81
CA LEU A 43 -3.99 -18.85 -5.52
C LEU A 43 -3.17 -17.87 -4.66
N THR A 44 -3.84 -17.12 -3.78
CA THR A 44 -3.23 -16.24 -2.78
C THR A 44 -2.32 -17.01 -1.83
N ASP A 45 -2.72 -18.21 -1.38
CA ASP A 45 -1.89 -19.04 -0.49
C ASP A 45 -0.60 -19.48 -1.19
N ILE A 46 -0.70 -19.86 -2.47
CA ILE A 46 0.45 -20.28 -3.28
C ILE A 46 1.44 -19.13 -3.46
N PHE A 47 0.96 -17.93 -3.79
CA PHE A 47 1.84 -16.77 -3.95
C PHE A 47 2.46 -16.31 -2.63
N SER A 48 1.72 -16.39 -1.53
CA SER A 48 2.22 -16.05 -0.19
C SER A 48 3.42 -16.92 0.20
N VAL A 49 3.36 -18.22 -0.10
CA VAL A 49 4.48 -19.15 0.14
C VAL A 49 5.63 -18.89 -0.85
N ALA A 50 5.33 -18.66 -2.13
CA ALA A 50 6.34 -18.46 -3.17
C ALA A 50 7.20 -17.21 -2.96
N GLU A 51 6.63 -16.13 -2.42
CA GLU A 51 7.38 -14.90 -2.14
C GLU A 51 8.33 -15.02 -0.94
N LYS A 52 8.34 -16.15 -0.21
CA LYS A 52 9.08 -16.34 1.06
C LYS A 52 8.89 -15.18 2.06
N LYS A 53 7.89 -14.34 1.83
CA LYS A 53 7.34 -13.49 2.86
C LYS A 53 6.64 -14.46 3.79
N GLN A 54 7.11 -14.57 5.03
CA GLN A 54 6.10 -14.49 6.08
C GLN A 54 5.31 -13.24 5.71
N LEU A 55 4.09 -13.42 5.20
CA LEU A 55 3.20 -12.28 5.10
C LEU A 55 3.25 -11.68 6.48
N ASP A 56 3.75 -10.45 6.55
CA ASP A 56 3.78 -9.71 7.80
C ASP A 56 2.38 -9.86 8.41
N SER A 57 2.30 -10.08 9.72
CA SER A 57 1.02 -10.13 10.43
C SER A 57 0.11 -8.96 10.01
N GLU A 58 0.70 -7.81 9.71
CA GLU A 58 0.04 -6.64 9.14
C GLU A 58 -0.48 -6.86 7.70
N GLN A 59 0.29 -7.50 6.82
CA GLN A 59 -0.14 -7.85 5.46
C GLN A 59 -1.25 -8.90 5.45
N VAL A 60 -1.18 -9.91 6.34
CA VAL A 60 -2.26 -10.92 6.49
C VAL A 60 -3.54 -10.24 6.96
N ALA A 61 -3.45 -9.41 8.01
CA ALA A 61 -4.58 -8.67 8.53
C ALA A 61 -5.17 -7.71 7.50
N LEU A 62 -4.33 -7.03 6.71
CA LEU A 62 -4.76 -6.14 5.65
C LEU A 62 -5.50 -6.89 4.54
N ASN A 63 -4.98 -8.04 4.10
CA ASN A 63 -5.61 -8.87 3.07
C ASN A 63 -6.97 -9.42 3.56
N ALA A 64 -7.03 -9.93 4.80
CA ALA A 64 -8.27 -10.40 5.40
C ALA A 64 -9.32 -9.28 5.51
N THR A 65 -8.89 -8.10 5.95
CA THR A 65 -9.73 -6.90 6.02
C THR A 65 -10.24 -6.53 4.64
N PHE A 66 -9.36 -6.43 3.63
CA PHE A 66 -9.73 -6.09 2.25
C PHE A 66 -10.77 -7.04 1.66
N ILE A 67 -10.64 -8.35 1.88
CA ILE A 67 -11.60 -9.36 1.41
C ILE A 67 -12.97 -9.17 2.07
N SER A 68 -13.02 -8.78 3.35
CA SER A 68 -14.28 -8.57 4.08
C SER A 68 -15.03 -7.28 3.74
N LEU A 69 -14.36 -6.30 3.12
CA LEU A 69 -14.93 -4.99 2.79
C LEU A 69 -15.91 -5.05 1.59
N LEU A 70 -16.85 -4.10 1.56
CA LEU A 70 -17.69 -3.83 0.38
C LEU A 70 -16.84 -3.21 -0.74
N GLU A 71 -17.32 -3.31 -1.98
CA GLU A 71 -16.58 -2.83 -3.16
C GLU A 71 -16.17 -1.35 -3.07
N GLN A 72 -17.09 -0.50 -2.63
CA GLN A 72 -16.82 0.93 -2.42
C GLN A 72 -15.72 1.18 -1.37
N ASP A 73 -15.67 0.37 -0.31
CA ASP A 73 -14.71 0.54 0.78
C ASP A 73 -13.33 0.00 0.39
N ARG A 74 -13.28 -1.05 -0.45
CA ARG A 74 -12.04 -1.55 -1.06
C ARG A 74 -11.40 -0.48 -1.95
N GLN A 75 -12.21 0.21 -2.75
CA GLN A 75 -11.73 1.28 -3.61
C GLN A 75 -11.12 2.44 -2.79
N LEU A 76 -11.80 2.85 -1.72
CA LEU A 76 -11.30 3.88 -0.81
C LEU A 76 -9.98 3.47 -0.13
N LEU A 77 -9.86 2.22 0.31
CA LEU A 77 -8.62 1.70 0.91
C LEU A 77 -7.45 1.74 -0.08
N LEU A 78 -7.68 1.40 -1.35
CA LEU A 78 -6.66 1.48 -2.40
C LEU A 78 -6.23 2.92 -2.67
N GLU A 79 -7.17 3.85 -2.75
CA GLU A 79 -6.87 5.28 -2.93
C GLU A 79 -6.05 5.82 -1.75
N PHE A 80 -6.41 5.45 -0.53
CA PHE A 80 -5.64 5.81 0.66
C PHE A 80 -4.21 5.24 0.63
N ALA A 81 -4.05 3.97 0.27
CA ALA A 81 -2.73 3.35 0.11
C ALA A 81 -1.87 4.08 -0.95
N GLN A 82 -2.47 4.49 -2.06
CA GLN A 82 -1.79 5.29 -3.09
C GLN A 82 -1.39 6.68 -2.58
N LEU A 83 -2.22 7.33 -1.77
CA LEU A 83 -1.88 8.61 -1.13
C LEU A 83 -0.67 8.47 -0.19
N LEU A 84 -0.60 7.40 0.60
CA LEU A 84 0.54 7.11 1.47
C LEU A 84 1.83 6.91 0.67
N GLN A 85 1.76 6.20 -0.46
CA GLN A 85 2.90 6.01 -1.36
C GLN A 85 3.40 7.34 -1.93
N ARG A 86 2.49 8.20 -2.42
CA ARG A 86 2.85 9.54 -2.93
C ARG A 86 3.55 10.37 -1.86
N ARG A 87 3.07 10.36 -0.62
CA ARG A 87 3.71 11.06 0.51
C ARG A 87 5.12 10.52 0.80
N ALA A 88 5.31 9.21 0.77
CA ALA A 88 6.63 8.61 0.98
C ALA A 88 7.62 8.96 -0.16
N SER A 89 7.13 9.07 -1.39
CA SER A 89 7.92 9.49 -2.55
C SER A 89 8.22 10.99 -2.61
N GLN A 90 7.46 11.80 -1.87
CA GLN A 90 7.58 13.26 -1.83
C GLN A 90 7.77 13.70 -0.36
N PRO A 91 8.95 13.47 0.23
CA PRO A 91 9.22 13.89 1.60
C PRO A 91 9.01 15.40 1.71
N MET A 92 8.17 15.83 2.65
CA MET A 92 7.83 17.23 2.97
C MET A 92 9.03 18.01 3.55
N GLY A 93 10.24 17.85 2.99
CA GLY A 93 11.48 18.46 3.46
C GLY A 93 11.81 19.80 2.81
N SER A 94 10.98 20.33 1.90
CA SER A 94 11.22 21.63 1.29
C SER A 94 9.93 22.25 0.75
N VAL A 95 8.95 22.46 1.62
CA VAL A 95 7.97 23.52 1.40
C VAL A 95 8.45 24.71 2.20
N TYR A 96 9.29 25.55 1.59
CA TYR A 96 9.57 26.88 2.11
C TYR A 96 8.27 27.66 2.05
N VAL A 97 7.65 27.92 3.21
CA VAL A 97 6.59 28.93 3.31
C VAL A 97 7.28 30.28 3.12
N ASN A 98 6.78 31.03 2.15
CA ASN A 98 7.23 32.34 1.69
C ASN A 98 7.89 33.19 2.80
N ARG A 99 9.10 33.71 2.55
CA ARG A 99 9.78 34.71 3.40
C ARG A 99 9.10 36.07 3.26
N ASP A 100 7.86 36.19 3.69
CA ASP A 100 7.24 37.50 3.90
C ASP A 100 6.82 37.61 5.36
N PRO A 101 7.34 38.59 6.12
CA PRO A 101 6.88 38.84 7.46
C PRO A 101 5.40 39.26 7.41
N LEU A 102 4.56 38.63 8.24
CA LEU A 102 3.15 38.99 8.38
C LEU A 102 3.00 40.46 8.79
N PRO A 103 2.17 41.26 8.09
CA PRO A 103 1.89 42.64 8.46
C PRO A 103 0.85 42.63 9.59
N ALA A 104 1.27 42.31 10.80
CA ALA A 104 0.39 42.36 11.97
C ALA A 104 1.04 43.00 13.20
N ASP A 105 2.20 43.65 13.07
CA ASP A 105 2.85 44.31 14.22
C ASP A 105 3.46 45.71 13.94
N SER A 106 3.30 46.24 12.73
CA SER A 106 3.79 47.60 12.37
C SER A 106 2.75 48.71 12.53
N ALA A 107 1.54 48.41 13.01
CA ALA A 107 0.46 49.39 13.13
C ALA A 107 0.17 49.88 14.57
N ARG A 108 1.06 49.61 15.55
CA ARG A 108 0.87 50.05 16.95
C ARG A 108 1.85 51.10 17.46
N SER A 109 2.73 51.64 16.62
CA SER A 109 3.72 52.63 17.06
C SER A 109 3.77 53.84 16.13
N ASN A 110 2.66 54.57 15.96
CA ASN A 110 2.70 55.99 15.55
C ASN A 110 1.33 56.72 15.60
N ALA A 111 0.57 56.51 16.67
CA ALA A 111 -0.57 57.37 16.97
C ALA A 111 -0.61 57.67 18.47
N THR A 112 0.25 58.59 18.90
CA THR A 112 -0.04 59.42 20.08
C THR A 112 0.19 60.85 19.63
N GLU A 113 -0.88 61.63 19.76
CA GLU A 113 -1.11 62.92 19.16
C GLU A 113 -0.06 63.99 19.49
N SER A 114 0.23 64.80 18.48
CA SER A 114 0.58 66.21 18.66
C SER A 114 -0.72 66.98 18.93
N ASP A 115 -0.77 67.69 20.05
CA ASP A 115 -1.28 69.07 20.21
C ASP A 115 -1.80 69.28 21.64
N GLU A 116 -1.12 70.12 22.43
CA GLU A 116 -1.64 71.45 22.83
C GLU A 116 -0.70 72.18 23.82
N GLU A 117 -0.37 73.41 23.42
CA GLU A 117 -0.15 74.62 24.23
C GLU A 117 1.07 74.78 25.16
N GLN A 118 2.00 75.63 24.71
CA GLN A 118 2.69 76.62 25.57
C GLN A 118 1.64 77.57 26.20
N PRO A 119 1.82 78.20 27.40
CA PRO A 119 3.00 79.05 27.67
C PRO A 119 3.40 79.34 29.15
N SER A 120 4.46 80.15 29.27
CA SER A 120 4.73 81.20 30.29
C SER A 120 5.46 80.85 31.59
N GLY A 121 6.57 81.56 31.83
CA GLY A 121 7.20 81.74 33.15
C GLY A 121 8.71 81.86 33.11
#